data_AF-A0A2V5WWB5-F1
#
_entry.id   AF-A0A2V5WWB5-F1
#
_cell.length_a   1.000
_cell.length_b   1.000
_cell.length_c   1.000
_cell.angle_alpha   90.00
_cell.angle_beta   90.00
_cell.angle_gamma   90.00
#
_symmetry.space_group_name_H-M   'P 1'
#
loop_
_entity.id
_entity.type
_entity.pdbx_description
1 polymer ?
#
loop_
_entity_poly.entity_id
_entity_poly.type
_entity_poly.pdbx_seq_one_letter_code
_entity_poly.pdbx_strand_id
1 'polypeptide(L)'
;LAQLALISNVDAEAAPAQTRDKEAVNLSTVHQAKGLEFYTVFVIWLTDGMFPSSRSLDTREVLEEERRLFYVAITRARDELYLTYPQLRLSGGYGDVFQRPSRFLQEIPSDLVEDWQVRRS
;
A
#
# COMPACT_ATOMS: atom_id res chain seq x y z
N LEU A 1 11.51 28.50 13.22
CA LEU A 1 11.54 27.56 12.08
C LEU A 1 11.68 26.13 12.58
N ALA A 2 10.71 25.65 13.36
CA ALA A 2 10.69 24.28 13.86
C ALA A 2 9.25 23.78 13.81
N GLN A 3 8.87 23.23 12.66
CA GLN A 3 7.62 22.48 12.51
C GLN A 3 7.86 21.39 11.46
N LEU A 4 8.60 20.37 11.88
CA LEU A 4 8.69 19.07 11.21
C LEU A 4 9.09 18.05 12.27
N ALA A 5 8.18 17.87 13.23
CA ALA A 5 8.17 16.72 14.12
C ALA A 5 7.15 15.74 13.56
N LEU A 6 7.68 14.63 13.04
CA LEU A 6 7.19 13.29 13.34
C LEU A 6 5.67 13.09 13.24
N ILE A 7 5.17 12.82 12.03
CA ILE A 7 4.01 11.92 11.86
C ILE A 7 4.60 10.50 11.73
N SER A 8 5.23 10.03 12.80
CA SER A 8 5.57 8.62 12.98
C SER A 8 4.71 8.11 14.11
N ASN A 9 3.99 7.04 13.83
CA ASN A 9 3.02 6.37 14.71
C ASN A 9 1.64 7.01 14.62
N VAL A 10 0.86 6.58 13.62
CA VAL A 10 -0.59 6.48 13.83
C VAL A 10 -0.75 5.36 14.84
N ASP A 11 -0.69 5.73 16.13
CA ASP A 11 -1.12 4.88 17.21
C ASP A 11 -2.55 4.47 16.91
N ALA A 12 -2.75 3.17 16.73
CA ALA A 12 -4.08 2.57 16.69
C ALA A 12 -4.65 2.53 18.11
N GLU A 13 -4.77 3.69 18.75
CA GLU A 13 -5.69 3.83 19.86
C GLU A 13 -7.09 3.90 19.28
N ALA A 14 -7.94 2.97 19.69
CA ALA A 14 -9.37 3.06 19.53
C ALA A 14 -9.84 4.30 20.29
N ALA A 15 -9.74 5.46 19.65
CA ALA A 15 -10.34 6.69 20.14
C ALA A 15 -11.84 6.43 20.37
N PRO A 16 -12.41 6.94 21.47
CA PRO A 16 -13.83 6.74 21.76
C PRO A 16 -14.62 7.24 20.55
N ALA A 17 -15.71 6.53 20.25
CA ALA A 17 -16.61 6.80 19.14
C ALA A 17 -17.23 8.21 19.25
N GLN A 18 -16.43 9.22 18.95
CA GLN A 18 -16.93 10.50 18.51
C GLN A 18 -17.55 10.23 17.15
N THR A 19 -18.84 10.53 17.04
CA THR A 19 -19.65 10.52 15.83
C THR A 19 -18.90 11.20 14.68
N ARG A 20 -18.04 10.44 14.01
CA ARG A 20 -17.40 10.81 12.76
C ARG A 20 -18.44 10.56 11.67
N ASP A 21 -18.58 11.54 10.79
CA ASP A 21 -19.33 11.42 9.56
C ASP A 21 -19.18 10.02 8.96
N LYS A 22 -20.31 9.39 8.62
CA LYS A 22 -20.34 8.01 8.10
C LYS A 22 -19.71 7.87 6.70
N GLU A 23 -19.24 8.96 6.11
CA GLU A 23 -18.68 9.03 4.76
C GLU A 23 -17.19 9.43 4.80
N ALA A 24 -16.35 8.52 5.30
CA ALA A 24 -14.90 8.73 5.30
C ALA A 24 -14.18 7.52 4.68
N VAL A 25 -13.03 7.78 4.03
CA VAL A 25 -12.13 6.74 3.55
C VAL A 25 -11.43 6.08 4.73
N ASN A 26 -11.42 4.74 4.76
CA ASN A 26 -10.65 3.98 5.73
C ASN A 26 -9.19 3.85 5.26
N LEU A 27 -8.27 4.51 5.97
CA LEU A 27 -6.84 4.30 5.79
C LEU A 27 -6.33 3.38 6.89
N SER A 28 -5.75 2.25 6.49
CA SER A 28 -5.26 1.22 7.40
C SER A 28 -4.01 0.54 6.84
N THR A 29 -3.36 -0.26 7.68
CA THR A 29 -2.31 -1.18 7.24
C THR A 29 -2.91 -2.50 6.80
N VAL A 30 -2.22 -3.24 5.92
CA VAL A 30 -2.65 -4.58 5.48
C VAL A 30 -2.88 -5.52 6.67
N HIS A 31 -2.02 -5.43 7.69
CA HIS A 31 -2.13 -6.23 8.92
C HIS A 31 -3.44 -5.97 9.67
N GLN A 32 -3.83 -4.70 9.83
CA GLN A 32 -5.06 -4.31 10.52
C GLN A 32 -6.32 -4.63 9.70
N ALA A 33 -6.20 -4.69 8.37
CA ALA A 33 -7.30 -5.05 7.49
C ALA A 33 -7.61 -6.57 7.47
N LYS A 34 -6.77 -7.40 8.11
CA LYS A 34 -6.96 -8.86 8.13
C LYS A 34 -8.31 -9.23 8.74
N GLY A 35 -9.10 -10.01 8.00
CA GLY A 35 -10.44 -10.43 8.42
C GLY A 35 -11.55 -9.40 8.16
N LEU A 36 -11.21 -8.21 7.68
CA LEU A 36 -12.16 -7.21 7.18
C LEU A 36 -12.32 -7.32 5.66
N GLU A 37 -13.39 -6.77 5.11
CA GLU A 37 -13.63 -6.70 3.67
C GLU A 37 -14.29 -5.38 3.32
N PHE A 38 -14.01 -4.87 2.13
CA PHE A 38 -14.48 -3.59 1.63
C PHE A 38 -14.95 -3.73 0.19
N TYR A 39 -15.93 -2.91 -0.23
CA TYR A 39 -16.43 -2.90 -1.61
C TYR A 39 -15.30 -2.57 -2.60
N THR A 40 -14.57 -1.48 -2.31
CA THR A 40 -13.40 -1.04 -3.08
C THR A 40 -12.17 -0.99 -2.18
N VAL A 41 -11.03 -1.50 -2.68
CA VAL A 41 -9.73 -1.42 -2.00
C VAL A 41 -8.68 -0.80 -2.91
N PHE A 42 -7.93 0.16 -2.37
CA PHE A 42 -6.71 0.69 -2.98
C PHE A 42 -5.51 0.15 -2.23
N VAL A 43 -4.66 -0.61 -2.91
CA VAL A 43 -3.33 -0.98 -2.40
C VAL A 43 -2.33 -0.01 -3.00
N ILE A 44 -1.74 0.80 -2.13
CA ILE A 44 -0.82 1.87 -2.52
C ILE A 44 0.63 1.47 -2.28
N TRP A 45 1.56 2.17 -2.95
CA TRP A 45 3.00 1.97 -2.78
C TRP A 45 3.50 0.55 -3.09
N LEU A 46 2.89 -0.10 -4.08
CA LEU A 46 3.36 -1.40 -4.60
C LEU A 46 4.66 -1.24 -5.39
N THR A 47 5.74 -1.05 -4.66
CA THR A 47 7.08 -0.77 -5.18
C THR A 47 8.08 -1.67 -4.47
N ASP A 48 9.01 -2.26 -5.21
CA ASP A 48 10.08 -3.06 -4.63
C ASP A 48 10.92 -2.20 -3.67
N GLY A 49 11.10 -2.68 -2.43
CA GLY A 49 11.74 -1.95 -1.34
C GLY A 49 10.75 -1.27 -0.38
N MET A 50 9.50 -1.09 -0.79
CA MET A 50 8.40 -0.62 0.06
C MET A 50 7.41 -1.75 0.36
N PHE A 51 6.87 -2.38 -0.68
CA PHE A 51 6.02 -3.57 -0.58
C PHE A 51 6.24 -4.47 -1.81
N PRO A 52 7.09 -5.51 -1.72
CA PRO A 52 7.78 -6.01 -0.52
C PRO A 52 8.79 -5.02 0.06
N SER A 53 8.92 -4.97 1.40
CA SER A 53 9.91 -4.12 2.07
C SER A 53 11.33 -4.55 1.74
N SER A 54 12.31 -3.62 1.73
CA SER A 54 13.71 -3.96 1.40
C SER A 54 14.27 -5.10 2.24
N ARG A 55 13.91 -5.18 3.53
CA ARG A 55 14.34 -6.26 4.43
C ARG A 55 13.80 -7.62 4.01
N SER A 56 12.57 -7.66 3.47
CA SER A 56 11.97 -8.92 3.03
C SER A 56 12.61 -9.48 1.76
N LEU A 57 13.41 -8.67 1.05
CA LEU A 57 14.13 -9.12 -0.14
C LEU A 57 15.38 -9.94 0.19
N ASP A 58 15.82 -9.96 1.44
CA ASP A 58 17.07 -10.59 1.86
C ASP A 58 16.98 -12.13 1.86
N THR A 59 15.83 -12.70 2.23
CA THR A 59 15.61 -14.15 2.26
C THR A 59 14.30 -14.55 1.60
N ARG A 60 14.27 -15.76 1.06
CA ARG A 60 13.08 -16.30 0.41
C ARG A 60 11.93 -16.43 1.40
N GLU A 61 12.21 -16.86 2.62
CA GLU A 61 11.20 -17.12 3.65
C GLU A 61 10.46 -15.83 4.05
N VAL A 62 11.19 -14.72 4.20
CA VAL A 62 10.59 -13.43 4.55
C VAL A 62 9.84 -12.83 3.36
N LEU A 63 10.35 -13.02 2.13
CA LEU A 63 9.63 -12.61 0.93
C LEU A 63 8.29 -13.35 0.78
N GLU A 64 8.25 -14.64 1.08
CA GLU A 64 7.00 -15.42 1.05
C GLU A 64 6.00 -14.96 2.12
N GLU A 65 6.44 -14.42 3.25
CA GLU A 65 5.54 -13.78 4.23
C GLU A 65 4.94 -12.49 3.68
N GLU A 66 5.74 -11.65 3.02
CA GLU A 66 5.22 -10.44 2.38
C GLU A 66 4.30 -10.76 1.20
N ARG A 67 4.54 -11.87 0.50
CA ARG A 67 3.60 -12.39 -0.51
C ARG A 67 2.27 -12.79 0.11
N ARG A 68 2.28 -13.42 1.29
CA ARG A 68 1.04 -13.73 2.04
C ARG A 68 0.32 -12.45 2.46
N LEU A 69 1.04 -11.40 2.86
CA LEU A 69 0.43 -10.10 3.13
C LEU A 69 -0.18 -9.48 1.87
N PHE A 70 0.49 -9.56 0.74
CA PHE A 70 -0.05 -9.09 -0.53
C PHE A 70 -1.34 -9.83 -0.90
N TYR A 71 -1.37 -11.16 -0.74
CA TYR A 71 -2.59 -11.96 -0.89
C TYR A 71 -3.71 -11.50 0.04
N VAL A 72 -3.39 -11.22 1.32
CA VAL A 72 -4.39 -10.67 2.25
C VAL A 72 -4.93 -9.34 1.72
N ALA A 73 -4.08 -8.42 1.28
CA ALA A 73 -4.48 -7.12 0.75
C ALA A 73 -5.45 -7.23 -0.45
N ILE A 74 -5.11 -8.06 -1.44
CA ILE A 74 -5.95 -8.31 -2.62
C ILE A 74 -7.31 -8.87 -2.20
N THR A 75 -7.33 -9.87 -1.32
CA THR A 75 -8.57 -10.53 -0.88
C THR A 75 -9.42 -9.71 0.09
N ARG A 76 -9.03 -8.46 0.41
CA ARG A 76 -9.91 -7.55 1.17
C ARG A 76 -10.93 -6.88 0.25
N ALA A 77 -10.70 -6.85 -1.06
CA ALA A 77 -11.62 -6.28 -2.04
C ALA A 77 -12.75 -7.27 -2.35
N ARG A 78 -13.99 -6.78 -2.39
CA ARG A 78 -15.16 -7.55 -2.82
C ARG A 78 -15.47 -7.35 -4.30
N ASP A 79 -15.45 -6.11 -4.75
CA ASP A 79 -15.92 -5.73 -6.09
C ASP A 79 -14.80 -5.07 -6.90
N GLU A 80 -14.11 -4.08 -6.32
CA GLU A 80 -13.08 -3.33 -7.03
C GLU A 80 -11.74 -3.33 -6.28
N LEU A 81 -10.66 -3.61 -7.01
CA LEU A 81 -9.29 -3.60 -6.51
C LEU A 81 -8.41 -2.73 -7.40
N TYR A 82 -7.79 -1.72 -6.80
CA TYR A 82 -6.83 -0.85 -7.47
C TYR A 82 -5.45 -1.07 -6.87
N LEU A 83 -4.51 -1.51 -7.72
CA LEU A 83 -3.12 -1.74 -7.36
C LEU A 83 -2.28 -0.59 -7.90
N THR A 84 -1.65 0.19 -7.03
CA THR A 84 -1.01 1.45 -7.43
C THR A 84 0.43 1.55 -6.95
N TYR A 85 1.28 2.13 -7.79
CA TYR A 85 2.66 2.45 -7.48
C TYR A 85 3.06 3.76 -8.17
N PRO A 86 3.86 4.61 -7.52
CA PRO A 86 4.37 5.81 -8.15
C PRO A 86 5.52 5.48 -9.10
N GLN A 87 5.64 6.18 -10.23
CA GLN A 87 6.81 6.06 -11.11
C GLN A 87 8.05 6.76 -10.53
N LEU A 88 7.82 7.86 -9.81
CA LEU A 88 8.85 8.70 -9.20
C LEU A 88 8.51 8.93 -7.73
N ARG A 89 9.53 8.86 -6.87
CA ARG A 89 9.44 9.26 -5.47
C ARG A 89 10.45 10.38 -5.22
N LEU A 90 10.00 11.46 -4.60
CA LEU A 90 10.90 12.47 -4.04
C LEU A 90 11.67 11.86 -2.87
N SER A 91 12.99 11.78 -3.02
CA SER A 91 13.90 11.44 -1.92
C SER A 91 14.59 12.72 -1.46
N GLY A 92 14.38 13.10 -0.20
CA GLY A 92 14.92 14.34 0.36
C GLY A 92 16.43 14.44 0.13
N GLY A 93 16.85 15.45 -0.64
CA GLY A 93 18.25 15.75 -0.95
C GLY A 93 18.84 15.06 -2.18
N TYR A 94 18.19 14.02 -2.74
CA TYR A 94 18.73 13.24 -3.87
C TYR A 94 17.95 13.43 -5.19
N GLY A 95 16.93 14.27 -5.19
CA GLY A 95 16.06 14.49 -6.35
C GLY A 95 15.04 13.36 -6.56
N ASP A 96 14.49 13.30 -7.76
CA ASP A 96 13.48 12.31 -8.14
C ASP A 96 14.11 10.94 -8.36
N VAL A 97 13.62 9.92 -7.64
CA VAL A 97 14.10 8.55 -7.75
C VAL A 97 13.05 7.70 -8.45
N PHE A 98 13.42 7.10 -9.59
CA PHE A 98 12.59 6.12 -10.28
C PHE A 98 12.33 4.91 -9.39
N GLN A 99 11.06 4.56 -9.26
CA GLN A 99 10.61 3.41 -8.48
C GLN A 99 10.44 2.21 -9.39
N ARG A 100 10.82 1.04 -8.89
CA ARG A 100 10.54 -0.24 -9.56
C ARG A 100 9.19 -0.76 -9.07
N PRO A 101 8.25 -1.13 -9.97
CA PRO A 101 7.00 -1.74 -9.55
C PRO A 101 7.28 -2.95 -8.65
N SER A 102 6.39 -3.21 -7.69
CA SER A 102 6.47 -4.40 -6.85
C SER A 102 6.50 -5.64 -7.74
N ARG A 103 7.43 -6.55 -7.45
CA ARG A 103 7.50 -7.85 -8.15
C ARG A 103 6.20 -8.63 -8.08
N PHE A 104 5.39 -8.45 -7.03
CA PHE A 104 4.11 -9.14 -6.88
C PHE A 104 3.10 -8.75 -7.97
N LEU A 105 3.24 -7.58 -8.60
CA LEU A 105 2.40 -7.19 -9.74
C LEU A 105 2.67 -8.04 -10.96
N GLN A 106 3.92 -8.49 -11.16
CA GLN A 106 4.32 -9.32 -12.31
C GLN A 106 3.84 -10.77 -12.19
N GLU A 107 3.39 -11.16 -11.00
CA GLU A 107 2.88 -12.51 -10.72
C GLU A 107 1.38 -12.62 -11.00
N ILE A 108 0.70 -11.49 -11.20
CA ILE A 108 -0.71 -11.46 -11.57
C ILE A 108 -0.79 -11.73 -13.07
N PRO A 109 -1.63 -12.69 -13.52
CA PRO A 109 -1.88 -12.91 -14.94
C PRO A 109 -2.31 -11.61 -15.64
N SER A 110 -1.66 -11.30 -16.76
CA SER A 110 -1.85 -10.02 -17.47
C SER A 110 -3.26 -9.85 -18.05
N ASP A 111 -4.00 -10.94 -18.22
CA ASP A 111 -5.40 -10.96 -18.67
C ASP A 111 -6.40 -10.61 -17.57
N LEU A 112 -5.94 -10.54 -16.30
CA LEU A 112 -6.77 -10.17 -15.15
C LEU A 112 -6.56 -8.72 -14.69
N VAL A 113 -5.67 -7.97 -15.35
CA VAL A 113 -5.34 -6.60 -14.98
C VAL A 113 -5.58 -5.65 -16.15
N GLU A 114 -6.03 -4.44 -15.81
CA GLU A 114 -6.08 -3.33 -16.74
C GLU A 114 -5.04 -2.28 -16.31
N ASP A 115 -4.15 -1.91 -17.23
CA ASP A 115 -3.08 -0.95 -16.96
C ASP A 115 -3.55 0.49 -17.16
N TRP A 116 -3.49 1.28 -16.09
CA TRP A 116 -3.89 2.69 -16.09
C TRP A 116 -2.67 3.60 -15.91
N GLN A 117 -2.41 4.48 -16.87
CA GLN A 117 -1.42 5.56 -16.73
C GLN A 117 -2.08 6.86 -16.28
N VAL A 118 -2.07 7.10 -14.97
CA VAL A 118 -2.63 8.33 -14.39
C VAL A 118 -1.66 9.49 -14.64
N ARG A 119 -2.01 10.37 -15.58
CA ARG A 119 -1.28 11.62 -15.85
C ARG A 119 -1.89 12.76 -15.01
N ARG A 120 -1.04 13.64 -14.46
CA ARG A 120 -1.53 14.90 -13.91
C ARG A 120 -2.02 15.77 -15.07
N SER A 121 -3.26 16.27 -14.96
CA SER A 121 -3.86 17.28 -15.85
C SER A 121 -3.17 18.63 -15.73
#